data_AF-A0AAW7F815-F1
#
_entry.id   AF-A0AAW7F815-F1
#
_cell.length_a   1.000
_cell.length_b   1.000
_cell.length_c   1.000
_cell.angle_alpha   90.00
_cell.angle_beta   90.00
_cell.angle_gamma   90.00
#
_symmetry.space_group_name_H-M   'P 1'
#
loop_
_entity.id
_entity.type
_entity.pdbx_description
1 polymer ?
#
loop_
_entity_poly.entity_id
_entity_poly.type
_entity_poly.pdbx_seq_one_letter_code
_entity_poly.pdbx_strand_id
1 'polypeptide(L)' 'MHNSIDSILNDRSENSEMFEDFIQVIFNDYDSGAINRNQAALAIKHVFVLIENGNASAAIDWIKTGRKHIRTIK' A
#
# COMPACT_ATOMS: atom_id res chain seq x y z
N MET A 1 -1.45 22.03 -1.50
CA MET A 1 -2.76 21.34 -1.40
C MET A 1 -2.53 20.08 -0.60
N HIS A 2 -3.18 19.95 0.56
CA HIS A 2 -3.11 18.76 1.40
C HIS A 2 -4.21 17.83 0.89
N ASN A 3 -3.83 16.85 0.05
CA ASN A 3 -4.81 15.87 -0.43
C ASN A 3 -5.08 14.92 0.74
N SER A 4 -6.28 14.98 1.31
CA SER A 4 -6.69 14.02 2.36
C SER A 4 -6.61 12.60 1.83
N ILE A 5 -6.24 11.63 2.68
CA ILE A 5 -6.24 10.19 2.35
C ILE A 5 -7.60 9.79 1.74
N ASP A 6 -8.69 10.28 2.32
CA ASP A 6 -10.06 10.05 1.85
C ASP A 6 -10.31 10.57 0.42
N SER A 7 -9.59 11.61 -0.02
CA SER A 7 -9.73 12.15 -1.37
C SER A 7 -8.98 11.31 -2.43
N ILE A 8 -7.93 10.61 -2.03
CA ILE A 8 -7.09 9.79 -2.94
C ILE A 8 -7.65 8.37 -3.04
N LEU A 9 -8.16 7.85 -1.93
CA LEU A 9 -8.69 6.48 -1.79
C LEU A 9 -10.22 6.43 -1.75
N ASN A 10 -10.92 7.47 -2.22
CA ASN A 10 -12.38 7.58 -2.12
C ASN A 10 -13.13 6.36 -2.70
N ASP A 11 -14.22 5.96 -2.03
CA ASP A 11 -15.04 4.72 -2.13
C ASP A 11 -15.57 4.32 -3.53
N ARG A 12 -15.27 5.07 -4.60
CA ARG A 12 -15.76 4.80 -5.97
C ARG A 12 -14.73 5.06 -7.07
N SER A 13 -13.44 5.07 -6.71
CA SER A 13 -12.35 5.32 -7.66
C SER A 13 -11.55 4.04 -7.93
N GLU A 14 -10.97 3.91 -9.13
CA GLU A 14 -10.01 2.84 -9.49
C GLU A 14 -8.89 2.69 -8.43
N ASN A 15 -8.49 3.80 -7.79
CA ASN A 15 -7.49 3.79 -6.73
C ASN A 15 -7.94 3.09 -5.44
N SER A 16 -9.25 3.05 -5.15
CA SER A 16 -9.81 2.33 -4.00
C SER A 16 -9.71 0.82 -4.21
N GLU A 17 -10.18 0.33 -5.36
CA GLU A 17 -10.09 -1.10 -5.74
C GLU A 17 -8.62 -1.56 -5.75
N MET A 18 -7.73 -0.75 -6.32
CA MET A 18 -6.30 -1.01 -6.31
C MET A 18 -5.68 -1.11 -4.91
N PHE A 19 -6.13 -0.28 -3.98
CA PHE A 19 -5.64 -0.33 -2.60
C PHE A 19 -6.17 -1.57 -1.87
N GLU A 20 -7.46 -1.90 -2.04
CA GLU A 20 -8.05 -3.13 -1.49
C GLU A 20 -7.33 -4.39 -1.98
N ASP A 21 -7.08 -4.49 -3.29
CA ASP A 21 -6.30 -5.58 -3.90
C ASP A 21 -4.89 -5.68 -3.29
N PHE A 22 -4.24 -4.54 -3.09
CA PHE A 22 -2.92 -4.50 -2.45
C PHE A 22 -2.95 -5.01 -1.01
N ILE A 23 -3.95 -4.62 -0.22
CA ILE A 23 -4.14 -5.13 1.15
C ILE A 23 -4.39 -6.65 1.13
N GLN A 24 -5.27 -7.13 0.25
CA GLN A 24 -5.57 -8.56 0.14
C GLN A 24 -4.32 -9.39 -0.21
N VAL A 25 -3.49 -8.89 -1.12
CA VAL A 25 -2.23 -9.55 -1.49
C VAL A 25 -1.25 -9.61 -0.31
N ILE A 26 -1.15 -8.54 0.48
CA ILE A 26 -0.30 -8.54 1.69
C ILE A 26 -0.77 -9.60 2.68
N PHE A 27 -2.07 -9.72 2.92
CA PHE A 27 -2.60 -10.76 3.80
C PHE A 27 -2.35 -12.16 3.25
N ASN A 28 -2.53 -12.39 1.95
CA ASN A 28 -2.22 -13.69 1.34
C ASN A 28 -0.71 -14.05 1.46
N ASP A 29 0.18 -13.08 1.23
CA ASP A 29 1.63 -13.29 1.38
C ASP A 29 2.01 -13.52 2.86
N TYR A 30 1.29 -12.91 3.82
CA TYR A 30 1.49 -13.15 5.26
C TYR A 30 0.97 -14.53 5.70
N ASP A 31 -0.25 -14.89 5.31
CA ASP A 31 -0.89 -16.16 5.67
C ASP A 31 -0.16 -17.37 5.09
N SER A 32 0.44 -17.21 3.90
CA SER A 32 1.31 -18.23 3.30
C SER A 32 2.71 -18.31 3.92
N GLY A 33 3.06 -17.40 4.83
CA GLY A 33 4.39 -17.30 5.44
C GLY A 33 5.48 -16.73 4.52
N ALA A 34 5.11 -16.19 3.35
CA ALA A 34 6.05 -15.59 2.42
C ALA A 34 6.63 -14.27 2.92
N ILE A 35 5.90 -13.57 3.80
CA ILE A 35 6.36 -12.39 4.54
C ILE A 35 6.00 -12.51 6.02
N ASN A 36 6.77 -11.86 6.89
CA ASN A 36 6.45 -11.77 8.31
C ASN A 36 5.58 -10.55 8.63
N ARG A 37 5.08 -10.48 9.87
CA ARG A 37 4.21 -9.39 10.35
C ARG A 37 4.85 -8.00 10.17
N ASN A 38 6.15 -7.87 10.40
CA ASN A 38 6.83 -6.57 10.27
C ASN A 38 6.89 -6.12 8.81
N GLN A 39 7.17 -7.04 7.89
CA GLN A 39 7.18 -6.76 6.45
C GLN A 39 5.81 -6.33 5.95
N ALA A 40 4.74 -7.01 6.39
CA ALA A 40 3.36 -6.63 6.08
C ALA A 40 3.02 -5.22 6.61
N ALA A 41 3.32 -4.95 7.88
CA ALA A 41 3.04 -3.65 8.50
C ALA A 41 3.82 -2.51 7.84
N LEU A 42 5.09 -2.73 7.49
CA LEU A 42 5.92 -1.72 6.83
C LEU A 42 5.45 -1.43 5.40
N ALA A 43 5.01 -2.45 4.66
CA ALA A 43 4.46 -2.27 3.32
C ALA A 43 3.21 -1.40 3.31
N ILE A 44 2.31 -1.62 4.28
CA ILE A 44 1.09 -0.81 4.47
C ILE A 44 1.46 0.61 4.92
N LYS A 45 2.32 0.74 5.94
CA LYS A 45 2.77 2.05 6.45
C LYS A 45 3.38 2.92 5.35
N HIS A 46 4.11 2.34 4.41
CA HIS A 46 4.75 3.09 3.33
C HIS A 46 3.73 3.82 2.44
N VAL A 47 2.58 3.20 2.14
CA VAL A 47 1.49 3.85 1.39
C VAL A 47 1.00 5.10 2.13
N PHE A 48 0.69 4.97 3.42
CA PHE A 48 0.20 6.09 4.22
C PHE A 48 1.20 7.23 4.31
N VAL A 49 2.48 6.93 4.56
CA VAL A 49 3.55 7.95 4.61
C VAL A 49 3.68 8.70 3.28
N LEU A 50 3.57 8.01 2.15
CA LEU A 50 3.62 8.66 0.83
C LEU A 50 2.42 9.58 0.61
N ILE A 51 1.22 9.15 1.04
CA ILE A 51 0.01 9.97 0.95
C ILE A 51 0.09 11.20 1.87
N GLU A 52 0.49 11.02 3.14
CA GLU A 52 0.65 12.11 4.11
C GLU A 52 1.67 13.17 3.64
N ASN A 53 2.71 12.74 2.93
CA ASN A 53 3.69 13.63 2.31
C ASN A 53 3.19 14.30 1.02
N GLY A 54 1.93 14.09 0.63
CA GLY A 54 1.33 14.61 -0.60
C GLY A 54 1.82 13.93 -1.89
N ASN A 55 2.55 12.81 -1.77
CA ASN A 55 3.11 12.08 -2.90
C ASN A 55 2.20 10.94 -3.35
N ALA A 56 0.98 11.30 -3.76
CA ALA A 56 -0.04 10.34 -4.18
C ALA A 56 0.40 9.47 -5.37
N SER A 57 1.18 10.02 -6.31
CA SER A 57 1.72 9.25 -7.44
C SER A 57 2.64 8.13 -6.97
N ALA A 58 3.58 8.42 -6.07
CA ALA A 58 4.46 7.39 -5.53
C ALA A 58 3.70 6.36 -4.70
N ALA A 59 2.62 6.76 -4.01
CA ALA A 59 1.76 5.81 -3.30
C ALA A 59 1.11 4.82 -4.27
N ILE A 60 0.58 5.32 -5.40
CA ILE A 60 0.00 4.47 -6.47
C ILE A 60 1.08 3.57 -7.10
N ASP A 61 2.27 4.10 -7.36
CA ASP A 61 3.38 3.30 -7.92
C ASP A 61 3.82 2.19 -6.96
N TRP A 62 3.85 2.48 -5.65
CA TRP A 62 4.13 1.50 -4.61
C TRP A 62 3.05 0.42 -4.53
N ILE A 63 1.77 0.81 -4.60
CA ILE A 63 0.64 -0.14 -4.66
C ILE A 63 0.80 -1.09 -5.85
N LYS A 64 1.17 -0.56 -7.03
CA LYS A 64 1.36 -1.34 -8.27
C LYS A 64 2.59 -2.26 -8.25
N THR A 65 3.71 -1.78 -7.71
CA THR A 65 5.03 -2.39 -7.94
C THR A 65 5.81 -2.73 -6.68
N GLY A 66 5.52 -2.05 -5.58
CA GLY A 66 6.17 -2.19 -4.27
C GLY A 66 6.10 -3.59 -3.70
N ARG A 67 5.08 -4.38 -4.07
CA ARG A 67 4.93 -5.80 -3.68
C ARG A 67 6.21 -6.61 -3.89
N LYS A 68 6.88 -6.41 -5.04
CA LYS A 68 8.10 -7.16 -5.40
C LYS A 68 9.24 -6.94 -4.40
N HIS A 69 9.18 -5.85 -3.64
CA HIS A 69 10.20 -5.42 -2.70
C HIS A 69 9.84 -5.73 -1.24
N ILE A 70 8.60 -6.14 -0.92
CA ILE A 70 8.15 -6.38 0.47
C ILE A 70 9.02 -7.44 1.16
N ARG A 71 9.35 -8.52 0.46
CA ARG A 71 10.20 -9.62 0.99
C ARG A 71 11.64 -9.18 1.30
N THR A 72 12.06 -8.03 0.77
CA THR A 72 13.40 -7.46 0.99
C THR A 72 13.44 -6.39 2.09
N ILE A 73 12.27 -6.02 2.64
CA ILE A 73 12.19 -5.11 3.77
C ILE A 73 12.81 -5.81 4.99
N LYS A 74 13.79 -5.16 5.61
CA LYS A 74 14.52 -5.61 6.80
C LYS A 74 14.00 -4.92 8.06
#